data_AF-A0A0T6BBN3-F1
#
_entry.id   AF-A0A0T6BBN3-F1
#
_cell.length_a   1.000
_cell.length_b   1.000
_cell.length_c   1.000
_cell.angle_alpha   90.00
_cell.angle_beta   90.00
_cell.angle_gamma   90.00
#
_symmetry.space_group_name_H-M   'P 1'
#
loop_
_entity.id
_entity.type
_entity.pdbx_description
1 polymer ?
#
loop_
_entity_poly.entity_id
_entity_poly.type
_entity_poly.pdbx_seq_one_letter_code
_entity_poly.pdbx_strand_id
1 'polypeptide(L)'
;MEVYATLLIIAGIYSLLFFLDRFYKTCSHYPYIQFLKGTGLEVRFLHIKWQTTALNRTFLRWGSGHSSFFSAWFQWGTYISVLLLPIAIILLIVTIFQTFSRKTTNNSVMEAVIPGVNLPASELGYYSLTLIISSIVHEAGHGIAAIREDVHLSNVGINLFFILPVAYVSLNSDDIQKLNPRKSLKIFCAGVWHNIMLSVVAYAVYMILPILFSSLYILNNGVIVTDIAKHSPLKGANGLYSNDKVIQIN
;
A
#
# COMPACT_ATOMS: atom_id res chain seq x y z
N MET A 1 -6.87 24.75 -1.53
CA MET A 1 -7.54 24.96 -0.23
C MET A 1 -8.01 23.66 0.41
N GLU A 2 -8.43 22.64 -0.35
CA GLU A 2 -8.93 21.37 0.22
C GLU A 2 -7.90 20.56 1.01
N VAL A 3 -6.64 20.48 0.53
CA VAL A 3 -5.58 19.69 1.19
C VAL A 3 -5.25 20.19 2.60
N TYR A 4 -5.11 21.51 2.79
CA TYR A 4 -4.81 22.04 4.12
C TYR A 4 -5.98 21.82 5.10
N ALA A 5 -7.21 21.91 4.61
CA ALA A 5 -8.40 21.60 5.40
C ALA A 5 -8.43 20.12 5.81
N THR A 6 -8.16 19.19 4.90
CA THR A 6 -8.11 17.75 5.24
C THR A 6 -6.99 17.44 6.22
N LEU A 7 -5.80 18.01 6.04
CA LEU A 7 -4.68 17.84 6.97
C LEU A 7 -5.01 18.37 8.37
N LEU A 8 -5.66 19.54 8.47
CA LEU A 8 -6.09 20.11 9.76
C LEU A 8 -7.18 19.27 10.43
N ILE A 9 -8.13 18.73 9.66
CA ILE A 9 -9.16 17.82 10.18
C ILE A 9 -8.50 16.56 10.76
N ILE A 10 -7.55 15.96 10.03
CA ILE A 10 -6.83 14.77 10.47
C ILE A 10 -6.02 15.08 11.74
N ALA A 11 -5.28 16.19 11.75
CA ALA A 11 -4.56 16.63 12.94
C ALA A 11 -5.50 16.84 14.14
N GLY A 12 -6.67 17.45 13.93
CA GLY A 12 -7.71 17.64 14.94
C GLY A 12 -8.24 16.31 15.49
N ILE A 13 -8.46 15.31 14.62
CA ILE A 13 -8.86 13.95 15.04
C ILE A 13 -7.77 13.33 15.91
N TYR A 14 -6.50 13.40 15.51
CA TYR A 14 -5.40 12.88 16.32
C TYR A 14 -5.24 13.59 17.66
N SER A 15 -5.39 14.92 17.69
CA SER A 15 -5.36 15.69 18.93
C SER A 15 -6.52 15.29 19.86
N LEU A 16 -7.73 15.09 19.32
CA LEU A 16 -8.88 14.62 20.07
C LEU A 16 -8.64 13.21 20.62
N LEU A 17 -8.15 12.27 19.79
CA LEU A 17 -7.84 10.91 20.22
C LEU A 17 -6.76 10.88 21.31
N PHE A 18 -5.71 11.69 21.16
CA PHE A 18 -4.66 11.83 22.16
C PHE A 18 -5.17 12.43 23.47
N PHE A 19 -6.03 13.45 23.37
CA PHE A 19 -6.69 14.03 24.54
C PHE A 19 -7.57 13.01 25.26
N LEU A 20 -8.42 12.27 24.53
CA LEU A 20 -9.29 11.23 25.07
C LEU A 20 -8.46 10.11 25.72
N ASP A 21 -7.39 9.64 25.06
CA ASP A 21 -6.49 8.63 25.63
C ASP A 21 -5.89 9.09 26.96
N ARG A 22 -5.44 10.35 27.03
CA ARG A 22 -4.88 10.92 28.27
C ARG A 22 -5.96 11.07 29.34
N PHE A 23 -7.13 11.56 28.97
CA PHE A 23 -8.27 11.75 29.86
C PHE A 23 -8.72 10.42 30.47
N TYR A 24 -8.93 9.38 29.67
CA TYR A 24 -9.35 8.06 30.16
C TYR A 24 -8.27 7.36 30.99
N LYS A 25 -6.98 7.55 30.69
CA LYS A 25 -5.88 7.08 31.56
C LYS A 25 -5.90 7.71 32.96
N THR A 26 -6.45 8.91 33.09
CA THR A 26 -6.59 9.61 34.39
C THR A 26 -7.91 9.28 35.08
N CYS A 27 -9.05 9.36 34.38
CA CYS A 27 -10.38 9.20 34.97
C CYS A 27 -10.83 7.74 35.13
N SER A 28 -10.41 6.86 34.21
CA SER A 28 -10.85 5.46 34.13
C SER A 28 -9.64 4.52 34.05
N HIS A 29 -8.66 4.78 34.93
CA HIS A 29 -7.31 4.23 34.85
C HIS A 29 -7.26 2.72 34.62
N TYR A 30 -7.85 1.95 35.53
CA TYR A 30 -7.81 0.49 35.48
C TYR A 30 -8.56 -0.12 34.28
N PRO A 31 -9.86 0.15 34.06
CA PRO A 31 -10.60 -0.47 32.97
C PRO A 31 -10.09 -0.04 31.58
N TYR A 32 -9.66 1.23 31.42
CA TYR A 32 -9.12 1.69 30.13
C TYR A 32 -7.75 1.07 29.82
N ILE A 33 -6.86 0.95 30.82
CA ILE A 33 -5.57 0.25 30.60
C ILE A 33 -5.79 -1.22 30.27
N GLN A 34 -6.74 -1.88 30.93
CA GLN A 34 -7.07 -3.27 30.61
C GLN A 34 -7.66 -3.41 29.21
N PHE A 35 -8.51 -2.46 28.78
CA PHE A 35 -9.02 -2.38 27.42
C PHE A 35 -7.88 -2.21 26.39
N LEU A 36 -6.95 -1.27 26.60
CA LEU A 36 -5.81 -1.08 25.71
C LEU A 36 -4.91 -2.33 25.63
N LYS A 37 -4.65 -2.98 26.78
CA LYS A 37 -3.88 -4.24 26.81
C LYS A 37 -4.60 -5.39 26.11
N GLY A 38 -5.92 -5.49 26.27
CA GLY A 38 -6.73 -6.56 25.67
C GLY A 38 -6.92 -6.40 24.17
N THR A 39 -7.04 -5.15 23.69
CA THR A 39 -7.17 -4.84 22.25
C THR A 39 -5.82 -4.73 21.54
N GLY A 40 -4.74 -4.47 22.28
CA GLY A 40 -3.42 -4.18 21.71
C GLY A 40 -3.33 -2.79 21.08
N LEU A 41 -4.25 -1.88 21.40
CA LEU A 41 -4.25 -0.51 20.91
C LEU A 41 -3.29 0.36 21.73
N GLU A 42 -2.51 1.18 21.04
CA GLU A 42 -1.62 2.17 21.63
C GLU A 42 -1.78 3.50 20.88
N VAL A 43 -2.30 4.52 21.57
CA VAL A 43 -2.43 5.88 21.04
C VAL A 43 -1.27 6.73 21.53
N ARG A 44 -0.53 7.34 20.60
CA ARG A 44 0.52 8.33 20.83
C ARG A 44 0.22 9.59 20.01
N PHE A 45 0.97 10.66 20.26
CA PHE A 45 0.82 11.90 19.48
C PHE A 45 1.06 11.64 17.99
N LEU A 46 0.06 11.93 17.14
CA LEU A 46 0.07 11.71 15.68
C LEU A 46 0.33 10.26 15.22
N HIS A 47 0.18 9.29 16.12
CA HIS A 47 0.53 7.89 15.87
C HIS A 47 -0.43 6.96 16.59
N ILE A 48 -1.11 6.09 15.84
CA ILE A 48 -1.96 5.04 16.39
C ILE A 48 -1.34 3.70 16.00
N LYS A 49 -1.15 2.85 17.00
CA LYS A 49 -0.64 1.50 16.81
C LYS A 49 -1.68 0.50 17.27
N TRP A 50 -1.84 -0.56 16.50
CA TRP A 50 -2.64 -1.71 16.85
C TRP A 50 -1.82 -2.97 16.64
N GLN A 51 -1.80 -3.86 17.63
CA GLN A 51 -1.05 -5.11 17.57
C GLN A 51 -1.91 -6.29 18.02
N THR A 52 -1.70 -7.45 17.40
CA THR A 52 -2.43 -8.67 17.71
C THR A 52 -1.53 -9.89 17.59
N THR A 53 -1.79 -10.90 18.42
CA THR A 53 -1.18 -12.24 18.34
C THR A 53 -2.09 -13.23 17.63
N ALA A 54 -3.33 -12.85 17.31
CA ALA A 54 -4.33 -13.75 16.72
C ALA A 54 -3.87 -14.32 15.37
N LEU A 55 -3.11 -13.54 14.59
CA LEU A 55 -2.58 -13.95 13.29
C LEU A 55 -1.35 -14.86 13.40
N ASN A 56 -0.69 -14.96 14.56
CA ASN A 56 0.54 -15.73 14.72
C ASN A 56 0.34 -17.20 14.33
N ARG A 57 -0.80 -17.80 14.69
CA ARG A 57 -1.11 -19.19 14.33
C ARG A 57 -1.26 -19.40 12.82
N THR A 58 -1.83 -18.42 12.13
CA THR A 58 -1.97 -18.46 10.67
C THR A 58 -0.61 -18.36 10.00
N PHE A 59 0.23 -17.44 10.46
CA PHE A 59 1.61 -17.31 10.02
C PHE A 59 2.42 -18.58 10.25
N LEU A 60 2.28 -19.21 11.42
CA LEU A 60 2.92 -20.49 11.73
C LEU A 60 2.51 -21.59 10.75
N ARG A 61 1.21 -21.72 10.47
CA ARG A 61 0.68 -22.69 9.50
C ARG A 61 1.20 -22.45 8.08
N TRP A 62 1.26 -21.19 7.64
CA TRP A 62 1.76 -20.84 6.32
C TRP A 62 3.28 -21.05 6.21
N GLY A 63 4.04 -20.69 7.25
CA GLY A 63 5.49 -20.92 7.31
C GLY A 63 5.86 -22.40 7.33
N SER A 64 5.12 -23.21 8.09
CA SER A 64 5.36 -24.66 8.22
C SER A 64 4.87 -25.49 7.04
N GLY A 65 4.33 -24.87 5.99
CA GLY A 65 3.85 -25.55 4.78
C GLY A 65 4.96 -26.18 3.93
N HIS A 66 4.57 -26.79 2.79
CA HIS A 66 5.42 -27.56 1.87
C HIS A 66 6.86 -27.04 1.75
N SER A 67 7.82 -27.83 2.28
CA SER A 67 9.18 -27.37 2.54
C SER A 67 9.97 -27.03 1.27
N SER A 68 9.80 -27.78 0.18
CA SER A 68 10.61 -27.60 -1.04
C SER A 68 10.24 -26.36 -1.85
N PHE A 69 8.94 -26.11 -2.07
CA PHE A 69 8.45 -24.95 -2.84
C PHE A 69 8.87 -23.64 -2.17
N PHE A 70 8.55 -23.48 -0.89
CA PHE A 70 8.88 -22.25 -0.17
C PHE A 70 10.39 -22.03 -0.06
N SER A 71 11.18 -23.10 0.14
CA SER A 71 12.64 -22.98 0.15
C SER A 71 13.16 -22.39 -1.17
N ALA A 72 12.72 -22.94 -2.30
CA ALA A 72 13.07 -22.43 -3.62
C ALA A 72 12.57 -21.00 -3.85
N TRP A 73 11.32 -20.72 -3.47
CA TRP A 73 10.69 -19.40 -3.58
C TRP A 73 11.52 -18.30 -2.90
N PHE A 74 11.90 -18.51 -1.63
CA PHE A 74 12.69 -17.53 -0.90
C PHE A 74 14.15 -17.49 -1.35
N GLN A 75 14.71 -18.60 -1.85
CA GLN A 75 16.05 -18.61 -2.43
C GLN A 75 16.13 -17.73 -3.67
N TRP A 76 15.21 -17.91 -4.63
CA TRP A 76 15.09 -17.07 -5.82
C TRP A 76 14.80 -15.62 -5.46
N GLY A 77 13.88 -15.40 -4.52
CA GLY A 77 13.57 -14.08 -4.01
C GLY A 77 14.78 -13.35 -3.44
N THR A 78 15.67 -14.07 -2.75
CA THR A 78 16.92 -13.49 -2.23
C THR A 78 17.84 -13.06 -3.38
N TYR A 79 18.06 -13.91 -4.38
CA TYR A 79 18.92 -13.57 -5.52
C TYR A 79 18.40 -12.38 -6.32
N ILE A 80 17.11 -12.36 -6.63
CA ILE A 80 16.48 -11.27 -7.38
C ILE A 80 16.51 -9.96 -6.57
N SER A 81 16.20 -10.02 -5.27
CA SER A 81 16.22 -8.82 -4.41
C SER A 81 17.63 -8.22 -4.30
N VAL A 82 18.66 -9.07 -4.13
CA VAL A 82 20.06 -8.63 -4.07
C VAL A 82 20.51 -8.04 -5.42
N LEU A 83 20.09 -8.63 -6.54
CA LEU A 83 20.40 -8.11 -7.88
C LEU A 83 19.75 -6.74 -8.14
N LEU A 84 18.52 -6.53 -7.68
CA LEU A 84 17.78 -5.28 -7.87
C LEU A 84 18.21 -4.17 -6.91
N LEU A 85 18.78 -4.52 -5.75
CA LEU A 85 19.24 -3.55 -4.75
C LEU A 85 20.19 -2.46 -5.31
N PRO A 86 21.28 -2.77 -6.05
CA PRO A 86 22.15 -1.74 -6.61
C PRO A 86 21.42 -0.85 -7.62
N ILE A 87 20.50 -1.42 -8.41
CA ILE A 87 19.67 -0.67 -9.37
C ILE A 87 18.79 0.32 -8.61
N ALA A 88 18.12 -0.13 -7.55
CA ALA A 88 17.28 0.72 -6.70
C ALA A 88 18.09 1.85 -6.05
N ILE A 89 19.30 1.56 -5.54
CA ILE A 89 20.19 2.56 -4.95
C ILE A 89 20.61 3.61 -5.99
N ILE A 90 21.03 3.19 -7.19
CA ILE A 90 21.42 4.11 -8.26
C ILE A 90 20.24 5.00 -8.66
N LEU A 91 19.04 4.43 -8.87
CA LEU A 91 17.85 5.18 -9.22
C LEU A 91 17.47 6.19 -8.13
N LEU A 92 17.59 5.81 -6.85
CA LEU A 92 17.32 6.69 -5.72
C LEU A 92 18.32 7.85 -5.68
N ILE A 93 19.62 7.58 -5.87
CA ILE A 93 20.66 8.61 -5.95
C ILE A 93 20.36 9.59 -7.10
N VAL A 94 20.05 9.07 -8.30
CA VAL A 94 19.70 9.91 -9.46
C VAL A 94 18.49 10.78 -9.17
N THR A 95 17.46 10.22 -8.53
CA THR A 95 16.23 10.95 -8.16
C THR A 95 16.52 12.09 -7.18
N ILE A 96 17.35 11.86 -6.16
CA ILE A 96 17.77 12.89 -5.20
C ILE A 96 18.52 14.02 -5.93
N PHE A 97 19.47 13.67 -6.80
CA PHE A 97 20.24 14.67 -7.56
C PHE A 97 19.37 15.48 -8.53
N GLN A 98 18.42 14.85 -9.21
CA GLN A 98 17.47 15.53 -10.09
C GLN A 98 16.56 16.50 -9.32
N THR A 99 16.06 16.07 -8.16
CA THR A 99 15.25 16.89 -7.25
C THR A 99 16.03 18.12 -6.78
N PHE A 100 17.28 17.94 -6.36
CA PHE A 100 18.12 19.06 -5.91
C PHE A 100 18.50 20.01 -7.04
N SER A 101 18.72 19.49 -8.25
CA SER A 101 19.13 20.27 -9.43
C SER A 101 17.97 21.04 -10.09
N ARG A 102 16.73 20.93 -9.58
CA ARG A 102 15.49 21.51 -10.18
C ARG A 102 15.32 21.21 -11.68
N LYS A 103 15.91 20.13 -12.17
CA LYS A 103 15.65 19.62 -13.53
C LYS A 103 14.37 18.78 -13.46
N THR A 104 13.22 19.43 -13.32
CA THR A 104 11.92 18.81 -13.57
C THR A 104 11.76 18.58 -15.06
N THR A 105 12.46 17.58 -15.60
CA THR A 105 11.97 16.92 -16.81
C THR A 105 10.86 15.98 -16.37
N ASN A 106 9.74 15.93 -17.09
CA ASN A 106 8.56 15.08 -16.84
C ASN A 106 8.84 13.55 -16.83
N ASN A 107 10.09 13.13 -16.72
CA ASN A 107 10.60 11.78 -16.88
C ASN A 107 11.37 11.31 -15.62
N SER A 108 11.00 11.77 -14.42
CA SER A 108 11.51 11.20 -13.18
C SER A 108 11.01 9.75 -13.05
N VAL A 109 11.93 8.79 -13.13
CA VAL A 109 11.63 7.34 -13.11
C VAL A 109 11.05 6.89 -11.76
N MET A 110 11.37 7.60 -10.68
CA MET A 110 10.76 7.43 -9.36
C MET A 110 10.39 8.80 -8.80
N GLU A 111 9.12 9.03 -8.53
CA GLU A 111 8.65 10.26 -7.88
C GLU A 111 8.08 9.90 -6.51
N ALA A 112 8.52 10.61 -5.46
CA ALA A 112 7.98 10.42 -4.13
C ALA A 112 6.53 10.92 -4.10
N VAL A 113 5.57 10.02 -3.90
CA VAL A 113 4.14 10.38 -3.83
C VAL A 113 3.85 11.06 -2.49
N ILE A 114 3.63 12.38 -2.55
CA ILE A 114 3.27 13.23 -1.42
C ILE A 114 1.81 13.67 -1.60
N PRO A 115 0.90 13.16 -0.74
CA PRO A 115 -0.49 13.56 -0.76
C PRO A 115 -0.70 15.08 -0.75
N GLY A 116 -1.45 15.58 -1.73
CA GLY A 116 -1.79 16.99 -1.84
C GLY A 116 -0.72 17.89 -2.44
N VAL A 117 0.45 17.35 -2.80
CA VAL A 117 1.46 18.05 -3.60
C VAL A 117 1.47 17.51 -5.03
N ASN A 118 1.76 16.21 -5.20
CA ASN A 118 1.76 15.54 -6.51
C ASN A 118 0.68 14.46 -6.65
N LEU A 119 -0.09 14.20 -5.60
CA LEU A 119 -1.27 13.33 -5.64
C LEU A 119 -2.54 14.12 -5.28
N PRO A 120 -3.57 14.14 -6.14
CA PRO A 120 -4.86 14.74 -5.83
C PRO A 120 -5.48 14.15 -4.56
N ALA A 121 -6.13 14.99 -3.75
CA ALA A 121 -6.75 14.54 -2.49
C ALA A 121 -7.88 13.51 -2.72
N SER A 122 -8.51 13.49 -3.89
CA SER A 122 -9.50 12.48 -4.27
C SER A 122 -8.92 11.07 -4.39
N GLU A 123 -7.62 10.94 -4.65
CA GLU A 123 -6.94 9.66 -4.85
C GLU A 123 -6.30 9.11 -3.56
N LEU A 124 -6.32 9.88 -2.47
CA LEU A 124 -5.80 9.50 -1.16
C LEU A 124 -6.34 8.14 -0.69
N GLY A 125 -7.64 7.88 -0.87
CA GLY A 125 -8.24 6.61 -0.45
C GLY A 125 -7.63 5.39 -1.15
N TYR A 126 -7.46 5.48 -2.48
CA TYR A 126 -6.85 4.42 -3.27
C TYR A 126 -5.37 4.25 -2.91
N TYR A 127 -4.65 5.34 -2.69
CA TYR A 127 -3.25 5.32 -2.29
C TYR A 127 -3.06 4.68 -0.91
N SER A 128 -3.84 5.10 0.09
CA SER A 128 -3.82 4.51 1.43
C SER A 128 -4.17 3.02 1.41
N LEU A 129 -5.18 2.61 0.64
CA LEU A 129 -5.51 1.19 0.47
C LEU A 129 -4.36 0.41 -0.18
N THR A 130 -3.74 0.97 -1.21
CA THR A 130 -2.58 0.35 -1.89
C THR A 130 -1.42 0.17 -0.91
N LEU A 131 -1.13 1.17 -0.07
CA LEU A 131 -0.10 1.07 0.96
C LEU A 131 -0.42 0.00 2.00
N ILE A 132 -1.68 -0.12 2.44
CA ILE A 132 -2.10 -1.18 3.38
C ILE A 132 -1.83 -2.55 2.78
N ILE A 133 -2.31 -2.80 1.57
CA ILE A 133 -2.18 -4.11 0.92
C ILE A 133 -0.70 -4.44 0.69
N SER A 134 0.05 -3.50 0.13
CA SER A 134 1.48 -3.65 -0.12
C SER A 134 2.24 -3.93 1.18
N SER A 135 1.98 -3.16 2.24
CA SER A 135 2.66 -3.34 3.53
C SER A 135 2.28 -4.66 4.20
N ILE A 136 1.01 -5.09 4.17
CA ILE A 136 0.61 -6.39 4.70
C ILE A 136 1.34 -7.53 3.97
N VAL A 137 1.40 -7.48 2.64
CA VAL A 137 2.06 -8.51 1.83
C VAL A 137 3.58 -8.52 2.06
N HIS A 138 4.19 -7.34 2.18
CA HIS A 138 5.61 -7.18 2.51
C HIS A 138 5.96 -7.85 3.84
N GLU A 139 5.25 -7.46 4.89
CA GLU A 139 5.47 -7.99 6.23
C GLU A 139 5.10 -9.47 6.33
N ALA A 140 4.10 -9.91 5.57
CA ALA A 140 3.78 -11.32 5.49
C ALA A 140 4.95 -12.13 4.92
N GLY A 141 5.66 -11.60 3.92
CA GLY A 141 6.89 -12.18 3.40
C GLY A 141 7.95 -12.37 4.48
N HIS A 142 8.22 -11.31 5.28
CA HIS A 142 9.14 -11.38 6.41
C HIS A 142 8.72 -12.43 7.45
N GLY A 143 7.45 -12.42 7.86
CA GLY A 143 6.92 -13.35 8.86
C GLY A 143 7.00 -14.81 8.43
N ILE A 144 6.62 -15.12 7.18
CA ILE A 144 6.68 -16.49 6.64
C ILE A 144 8.15 -16.95 6.52
N ALA A 145 9.05 -16.08 6.03
CA ALA A 145 10.47 -16.41 5.92
C ALA A 145 11.12 -16.64 7.29
N ALA A 146 10.78 -15.81 8.28
CA ALA A 146 11.30 -15.91 9.64
C ALA A 146 10.92 -17.24 10.31
N ILE A 147 9.65 -17.62 10.24
CA ILE A 147 9.15 -18.88 10.81
C ILE A 147 9.86 -20.08 10.19
N ARG A 148 10.20 -20.02 8.90
CA ARG A 148 10.92 -21.10 8.20
C ARG A 148 12.39 -21.22 8.58
N GLU A 149 12.97 -20.14 9.07
CA GLU A 149 14.33 -20.14 9.62
C GLU A 149 14.31 -20.29 11.14
N ASP A 150 13.21 -20.82 11.70
CA ASP A 150 13.00 -21.09 13.13
C ASP A 150 13.07 -19.84 14.03
N VAL A 151 12.69 -18.67 13.50
CA VAL A 151 12.61 -17.41 14.25
C VAL A 151 11.22 -17.21 14.84
N HIS A 152 11.16 -16.85 16.12
CA HIS A 152 9.88 -16.65 16.80
C HIS A 152 9.17 -15.35 16.37
N LEU A 153 7.92 -15.49 15.94
CA LEU A 153 7.02 -14.39 15.63
C LEU A 153 6.28 -13.94 16.91
N SER A 154 6.58 -12.74 17.40
CA SER A 154 6.01 -12.23 18.66
C SER A 154 4.60 -11.68 18.45
N ASN A 155 4.42 -10.75 17.52
CA ASN A 155 3.14 -10.14 17.21
C ASN A 155 3.14 -9.56 15.79
N VAL A 156 1.94 -9.30 15.28
CA VAL A 156 1.71 -8.59 14.02
C VAL A 156 0.89 -7.35 14.32
N GLY A 157 1.12 -6.25 13.62
CA GLY A 157 0.37 -5.03 13.86
C GLY A 157 0.30 -4.10 12.68
N ILE A 158 -0.42 -3.00 12.89
CA ILE A 158 -0.54 -1.88 11.96
C ILE A 158 -0.27 -0.61 12.75
N ASN A 159 0.61 0.22 12.21
CA ASN A 159 0.90 1.57 12.67
C ASN A 159 0.32 2.56 11.66
N LEU A 160 -0.48 3.50 12.13
CA LEU A 160 -1.00 4.60 11.34
C LEU A 160 -0.26 5.88 11.76
N PHE A 161 0.76 6.25 10.97
CA PHE A 161 1.50 7.49 11.12
C PHE A 161 0.80 8.58 10.31
N PHE A 162 0.04 9.44 10.99
CA PHE A 162 -0.75 10.50 10.39
C PHE A 162 -1.77 10.00 9.33
N ILE A 163 -1.36 9.81 8.07
CA ILE A 163 -2.23 9.26 7.00
C ILE A 163 -1.69 7.95 6.45
N LEU A 164 -0.45 7.59 6.80
CA LEU A 164 0.26 6.46 6.21
C LEU A 164 0.10 5.22 7.08
N PRO A 165 -0.74 4.25 6.66
CA PRO A 165 -0.83 2.96 7.31
C PRO A 165 0.36 2.10 6.91
N VAL A 166 1.00 1.50 7.90
CA VAL A 166 2.15 0.60 7.74
C VAL A 166 1.91 -0.60 8.64
N ALA A 167 1.73 -1.76 8.05
CA ALA A 167 1.78 -3.03 8.76
C ALA A 167 3.21 -3.31 9.23
N TYR A 168 3.35 -4.10 10.29
CA TYR A 168 4.65 -4.60 10.73
C TYR A 168 4.52 -5.99 11.35
N VAL A 169 5.59 -6.76 11.25
CA VAL A 169 5.77 -8.05 11.92
C VAL A 169 6.90 -7.94 12.94
N SER A 170 6.58 -8.21 14.21
CA SER A 170 7.57 -8.19 15.30
C SER A 170 8.20 -9.57 15.46
N LEU A 171 9.48 -9.65 15.06
CA LEU A 171 10.31 -10.84 15.19
C LEU A 171 11.27 -10.71 16.38
N ASN A 172 11.59 -11.84 17.01
CA ASN A 172 12.58 -11.85 18.08
C ASN A 172 13.98 -11.53 17.54
N SER A 173 14.57 -10.42 18.02
CA SER A 173 15.89 -9.97 17.58
C SER A 173 17.01 -10.92 18.00
N ASP A 174 16.88 -11.59 19.15
CA ASP A 174 17.90 -12.53 19.64
C ASP A 174 18.00 -13.77 18.75
N ASP A 175 16.85 -14.22 18.22
CA ASP A 175 16.79 -15.36 17.30
C ASP A 175 17.44 -14.98 15.96
N ILE A 176 17.15 -13.78 15.44
CA ILE A 176 17.74 -13.28 14.18
C ILE A 176 19.27 -13.11 14.30
N GLN A 177 19.77 -12.63 15.44
CA GLN A 177 21.21 -12.44 15.65
C GLN A 177 21.98 -13.77 15.72
N LYS A 178 21.34 -14.84 16.19
CA LYS A 178 21.93 -16.19 16.24
C LYS A 178 21.92 -16.90 14.88
N LEU A 179 21.15 -16.40 13.91
CA LEU A 179 21.07 -17.01 12.59
C LEU A 179 22.33 -16.77 11.76
N ASN A 180 22.64 -17.75 10.91
CA ASN A 180 23.62 -17.57 9.84
C ASN A 180 23.25 -16.37 8.96
N PRO A 181 24.23 -15.55 8.51
CA PRO A 181 23.96 -14.35 7.72
C PRO A 181 23.13 -14.60 6.46
N ARG A 182 23.29 -15.77 5.81
CA ARG A 182 22.50 -16.15 4.64
C ARG A 182 21.01 -16.33 4.94
N LYS A 183 20.68 -16.86 6.12
CA LYS A 183 19.30 -17.06 6.57
C LYS A 183 18.67 -15.72 6.97
N SER A 184 19.43 -14.90 7.70
CA SER A 184 19.01 -13.54 8.04
C SER A 184 18.77 -12.68 6.79
N LEU A 185 19.68 -12.75 5.81
CA LEU A 185 19.51 -12.07 4.52
C LEU A 185 18.25 -12.53 3.78
N LYS A 186 17.93 -13.83 3.80
CA LYS A 186 16.70 -14.36 3.20
C LYS A 186 15.46 -13.75 3.85
N ILE A 187 15.44 -13.58 5.18
CA ILE A 187 14.34 -12.92 5.89
C ILE A 187 14.25 -11.45 5.44
N PHE A 188 15.35 -10.70 5.39
CA PHE A 188 15.34 -9.30 4.96
C PHE A 188 14.95 -9.11 3.49
N CYS A 189 15.30 -10.04 2.60
CA CYS A 189 14.89 -9.97 1.20
C CYS A 189 13.42 -10.41 0.98
N ALA A 190 12.82 -11.13 1.92
CA ALA A 190 11.51 -11.72 1.74
C ALA A 190 10.40 -10.67 1.49
N GLY A 191 10.41 -9.55 2.21
CA GLY A 191 9.41 -8.49 2.02
C GLY A 191 9.49 -7.84 0.64
N VAL A 192 10.70 -7.50 0.19
CA VAL A 192 10.94 -6.94 -1.16
C VAL A 192 10.45 -7.91 -2.23
N TRP A 193 10.80 -9.20 -2.11
CA TRP A 193 10.37 -10.23 -3.03
C TRP A 193 8.84 -10.35 -3.13
N HIS A 194 8.13 -10.31 -2.00
CA HIS A 194 6.67 -10.39 -1.99
C HIS A 194 6.02 -9.17 -2.65
N ASN A 195 6.59 -7.97 -2.49
CA ASN A 195 6.11 -6.78 -3.19
C ASN A 195 6.38 -6.81 -4.70
N ILE A 196 7.52 -7.37 -5.13
CA ILE A 196 7.79 -7.61 -6.56
C ILE A 196 6.72 -8.55 -7.12
N MET A 197 6.43 -9.65 -6.44
CA MET A 197 5.41 -10.61 -6.87
C MET A 197 4.01 -10.00 -6.85
N LEU A 198 3.67 -9.20 -5.84
CA LEU A 198 2.42 -8.45 -5.81
C LEU A 198 2.30 -7.51 -7.02
N SER A 199 3.38 -6.84 -7.38
CA SER A 199 3.42 -5.93 -8.54
C SER A 199 3.26 -6.68 -9.85
N VAL A 200 3.89 -7.84 -10.00
CA VAL A 200 3.71 -8.73 -11.17
C VAL A 200 2.26 -9.21 -11.29
N VAL A 201 1.66 -9.63 -10.17
CA VAL A 201 0.25 -10.05 -10.14
C VAL A 201 -0.68 -8.87 -10.48
N ALA A 202 -0.45 -7.70 -9.90
CA ALA A 202 -1.24 -6.50 -10.18
C ALA A 202 -1.14 -6.10 -11.66
N TYR A 203 0.06 -6.16 -12.25
CA TYR A 203 0.26 -5.90 -13.68
C TYR A 203 -0.46 -6.94 -14.55
N ALA A 204 -0.39 -8.23 -14.20
CA ALA A 204 -1.12 -9.26 -14.92
C ALA A 204 -2.64 -9.03 -14.85
N VAL A 205 -3.18 -8.69 -13.68
CA VAL A 205 -4.60 -8.34 -13.50
C VAL A 205 -4.98 -7.12 -14.36
N TYR A 206 -4.13 -6.09 -14.39
CA TYR A 206 -4.33 -4.91 -15.22
C TYR A 206 -4.41 -5.26 -16.71
N MET A 207 -3.55 -6.16 -17.21
CA MET A 207 -3.59 -6.61 -18.60
C MET A 207 -4.85 -7.42 -18.94
N ILE A 208 -5.41 -8.13 -17.97
CA ILE A 208 -6.61 -8.97 -18.15
C ILE A 208 -7.91 -8.18 -17.91
N LEU A 209 -7.83 -6.98 -17.32
CA LEU A 209 -8.97 -6.13 -17.00
C LEU A 209 -9.92 -5.89 -18.20
N PRO A 210 -9.44 -5.55 -19.42
CA PRO A 210 -10.31 -5.36 -20.57
C PRO A 210 -11.13 -6.61 -20.91
N ILE A 211 -10.54 -7.78 -20.73
CA ILE A 211 -11.21 -9.07 -20.97
C ILE A 211 -12.25 -9.32 -19.86
N LEU A 212 -11.90 -9.09 -18.60
CA LEU A 212 -12.80 -9.28 -17.46
C LEU A 212 -14.06 -8.42 -17.56
N PHE A 213 -13.92 -7.17 -17.98
CA PHE A 213 -15.04 -6.25 -18.12
C PHE A 213 -15.64 -6.23 -19.53
N SER A 214 -15.13 -7.01 -20.47
CA SER A 214 -15.60 -7.01 -21.87
C SER A 214 -17.11 -7.27 -22.00
N SER A 215 -17.68 -8.10 -21.13
CA SER A 215 -19.13 -8.39 -21.11
C SER A 215 -19.99 -7.23 -20.61
N LEU A 216 -19.39 -6.26 -19.90
CA LEU A 216 -20.06 -5.08 -19.37
C LEU A 216 -19.92 -3.87 -20.32
N TYR A 217 -19.06 -3.96 -21.34
CA TYR A 217 -18.84 -2.91 -22.33
C TYR A 217 -19.39 -3.31 -23.70
N ILE A 218 -20.21 -2.45 -24.30
CA ILE A 218 -20.64 -2.61 -25.68
C ILE A 218 -19.60 -1.94 -26.59
N LEU A 219 -18.70 -2.74 -27.16
CA LEU A 219 -17.67 -2.27 -28.07
C LEU A 219 -18.21 -2.13 -29.50
N ASN A 220 -17.65 -1.20 -30.28
CA ASN A 220 -17.93 -0.98 -31.71
C ASN A 220 -19.39 -0.67 -32.06
N ASN A 221 -20.13 -0.10 -31.12
CA ASN A 221 -21.54 0.24 -31.30
C ASN A 221 -21.72 1.69 -31.74
N GLY A 222 -21.03 2.12 -32.80
CA GLY A 222 -21.07 3.50 -33.32
C GLY A 222 -20.33 4.53 -32.46
N VAL A 223 -20.46 5.80 -32.86
CA VAL A 223 -19.87 6.96 -32.16
C VAL A 223 -20.96 7.62 -31.32
N ILE A 224 -20.70 7.84 -30.03
CA ILE A 224 -21.65 8.50 -29.12
C ILE A 224 -21.34 10.00 -29.07
N VAL A 225 -22.35 10.84 -29.25
CA VAL A 225 -22.24 12.30 -29.10
C VAL A 225 -22.12 12.62 -27.61
N THR A 226 -20.94 13.02 -27.14
CA THR A 226 -20.72 13.37 -25.73
C THR A 226 -21.15 14.80 -25.42
N ASP A 227 -20.81 15.76 -26.27
CA ASP A 227 -21.16 17.17 -26.12
C ASP A 227 -21.33 17.84 -27.49
N ILE A 228 -22.11 18.93 -27.54
CA ILE A 228 -22.42 19.70 -28.74
C ILE A 228 -22.12 21.17 -28.48
N ALA A 229 -21.20 21.72 -29.29
CA ALA A 229 -20.81 23.12 -29.21
C ALA A 229 -22.03 24.07 -29.27
N LYS A 230 -22.02 25.11 -28.43
CA LYS A 230 -23.19 26.00 -28.21
C LYS A 230 -23.73 26.66 -29.48
N HIS A 231 -22.89 26.89 -30.49
CA HIS A 231 -23.25 27.53 -31.76
C HIS A 231 -23.22 26.57 -32.95
N SER A 232 -23.24 25.26 -32.71
CA SER A 232 -23.26 24.28 -33.79
C SER A 232 -24.63 24.26 -34.49
N PRO A 233 -24.69 24.19 -35.84
CA PRO A 233 -25.94 23.97 -36.56
C PRO A 233 -26.58 22.61 -36.26
N LEU A 234 -25.83 21.69 -35.63
CA LEU A 234 -26.31 20.40 -35.16
C LEU A 234 -27.06 20.50 -33.83
N LYS A 235 -27.19 21.69 -33.22
CA LYS A 235 -27.90 21.90 -31.96
C LYS A 235 -29.29 22.47 -32.23
N GLY A 236 -30.34 21.72 -31.90
CA GLY A 236 -31.73 22.15 -32.08
C GLY A 236 -32.71 20.98 -32.16
N ALA A 237 -34.00 21.28 -32.41
CA ALA A 237 -35.07 20.27 -32.42
C ALA A 237 -34.84 19.10 -33.39
N ASN A 238 -34.22 19.38 -34.55
CA ASN A 238 -33.88 18.40 -35.59
C ASN A 238 -32.38 18.05 -35.61
N GLY A 239 -31.65 18.43 -34.56
CA GLY A 239 -30.22 18.22 -34.44
C GLY A 239 -29.86 16.93 -33.70
N LEU A 240 -28.60 16.84 -33.29
CA LEU A 240 -28.13 15.78 -32.40
C LEU A 240 -28.37 16.19 -30.94
N TYR A 241 -28.47 15.19 -30.08
CA TYR A 241 -28.49 15.32 -28.63
C TYR A 241 -27.31 14.57 -28.00
N SER A 242 -26.92 14.96 -26.79
CA SER A 242 -25.95 14.19 -26.02
C SER A 242 -26.49 12.78 -25.77
N ASN A 243 -25.61 11.78 -25.91
CA ASN A 243 -25.87 10.34 -25.92
C ASN A 243 -26.51 9.78 -27.20
N ASP A 244 -26.73 10.59 -28.23
CA ASP A 244 -27.11 10.05 -29.54
C ASP A 244 -25.98 9.20 -30.11
N LYS A 245 -26.38 8.11 -30.78
CA LYS A 245 -25.45 7.13 -31.35
C LYS A 245 -25.45 7.24 -32.87
N VAL A 246 -24.34 7.74 -33.41
CA VAL A 246 -24.10 7.88 -34.85
C VAL A 246 -23.51 6.57 -35.38
N ILE A 247 -24.22 5.93 -36.31
CA ILE A 247 -23.84 4.63 -36.87
C ILE A 247 -23.22 4.78 -38.28
N GLN A 248 -23.64 5.80 -39.04
CA GLN A 248 -23.18 6.07 -40.39
C GLN A 248 -23.26 7.57 -40.70
N ILE A 249 -22.36 8.05 -41.56
CA ILE A 249 -22.38 9.38 -42.17
C ILE A 249 -22.41 9.14 -43.69
N ASN A 250 -23.31 9.82 -44.40
CA ASN A 250 -23.41 9.78 -45.87
C ASN A 250 -22.43 10.74 -46.54
#